data_AF-A0A940NSQ8-F1
#
_entry.id   AF-A0A940NSQ8-F1
#
_cell.length_a   1.000
_cell.length_b   1.000
_cell.length_c   1.000
_cell.angle_alpha   90.00
_cell.angle_beta   90.00
_cell.angle_gamma   90.00
#
_symmetry.space_group_name_H-M   'P 1'
#
loop_
_entity.id
_entity.type
_entity.pdbx_description
1 polymer ?
#
loop_
_entity_poly.entity_id
_entity_poly.type
_entity_poly.pdbx_seq_one_letter_code
_entity_poly.pdbx_strand_id
1 'polypeptide(L)'
;LAALMVIGIALTFVIKPTTDSAKLRGRVAKCLGKFAAPRKFRVMDNLEIEGRDGKCTIDHVLVGSFGVLFVNDLTMAGDYTGNLVEGNWICSKTNRQDDITTRLGSVENPLMAARAFEAAARALLTANKVACPAMESIVAVTHKKGSFFITGSKDLTFNLRTLRSYLNNSAWIQKNEKVDIDRVCKVLGGKE
;
A
#
# COMPACT_ATOMS: atom_id res chain seq x y z
N LEU A 1 -13.68 -51.16 5.06
CA LEU A 1 -14.31 -49.84 5.25
C LEU A 1 -13.22 -48.78 5.08
N ALA A 2 -13.08 -48.25 3.86
CA ALA A 2 -12.01 -47.31 3.50
C ALA A 2 -12.45 -45.87 3.79
N ALA A 3 -11.61 -45.12 4.48
CA ALA A 3 -11.82 -43.72 4.84
C ALA A 3 -11.72 -42.83 3.60
N LEU A 4 -12.79 -42.09 3.29
CA LEU A 4 -12.81 -41.04 2.28
C LEU A 4 -12.28 -39.75 2.91
N MET A 5 -11.01 -39.44 2.64
CA MET A 5 -10.42 -38.14 2.96
C MET A 5 -10.74 -37.17 1.81
N VAL A 6 -11.67 -36.24 2.04
CA VAL A 6 -11.93 -35.13 1.12
C VAL A 6 -10.85 -34.08 1.35
N ILE A 7 -9.81 -34.07 0.51
CA ILE A 7 -8.81 -33.00 0.49
C ILE A 7 -9.42 -31.82 -0.26
N GLY A 8 -9.91 -30.83 0.50
CA GLY A 8 -10.30 -29.53 -0.03
C GLY A 8 -9.06 -28.77 -0.49
N ILE A 9 -8.80 -28.76 -1.80
CA ILE A 9 -7.75 -27.93 -2.40
C ILE A 9 -8.25 -26.49 -2.41
N ALA A 10 -7.85 -25.70 -1.42
CA ALA A 10 -7.93 -24.25 -1.49
C ALA A 10 -6.92 -23.78 -2.55
N LEU A 11 -7.38 -23.57 -3.78
CA LEU A 11 -6.62 -22.89 -4.83
C LEU A 11 -6.48 -21.41 -4.46
N THR A 12 -5.52 -21.09 -3.60
CA THR A 12 -5.01 -19.73 -3.46
C THR A 12 -4.23 -19.41 -4.73
N PHE A 13 -4.92 -18.89 -5.74
CA PHE A 13 -4.27 -18.25 -6.88
C PHE A 13 -3.51 -17.02 -6.35
N VAL A 14 -2.23 -17.20 -6.03
CA VAL A 14 -1.29 -16.09 -5.89
C VAL A 14 -1.13 -15.51 -7.29
N ILE A 15 -1.90 -14.46 -7.58
CA ILE A 15 -1.88 -13.77 -8.87
C ILE A 15 -0.48 -13.18 -9.04
N LYS A 16 0.34 -13.79 -9.93
CA LYS A 16 1.63 -13.22 -10.30
C LYS A 16 1.42 -11.83 -10.93
N PRO A 17 2.24 -10.82 -10.58
CA PRO A 17 2.11 -9.49 -11.15
C PRO A 17 2.27 -9.54 -12.68
N THR A 18 1.27 -9.05 -13.41
CA THR A 18 1.30 -8.95 -14.88
C THR A 18 2.16 -7.76 -15.32
N THR A 19 2.65 -7.73 -16.56
CA THR A 19 3.41 -6.59 -17.11
C THR A 19 2.68 -5.23 -16.96
N ASP A 20 1.35 -5.25 -16.89
CA ASP A 20 0.53 -4.07 -16.60
C ASP A 20 0.64 -3.59 -15.15
N SER A 21 0.77 -4.48 -14.16
CA SER A 21 0.92 -4.07 -12.76
C SER A 21 2.24 -3.33 -12.53
N ALA A 22 3.32 -3.71 -13.21
CA ALA A 22 4.60 -3.00 -13.15
C ALA A 22 4.52 -1.57 -13.72
N LYS A 23 3.83 -1.39 -14.86
CA LYS A 23 3.59 -0.07 -15.45
C LYS A 23 2.73 0.80 -14.54
N LEU A 24 1.71 0.20 -13.91
CA LEU A 24 0.81 0.88 -12.98
C LEU A 24 1.56 1.34 -11.73
N ARG A 25 2.43 0.50 -11.17
CA ARG A 25 3.32 0.83 -10.05
C ARG A 25 4.26 1.99 -10.37
N GLY A 26 4.82 1.99 -11.57
CA GLY A 26 5.65 3.10 -12.05
C GLY A 26 4.95 4.47 -12.06
N ARG A 27 3.61 4.52 -12.12
CA ARG A 27 2.85 5.79 -12.09
C ARG A 27 2.77 6.38 -10.69
N VAL A 28 2.63 5.54 -9.66
CA VAL A 28 2.60 5.95 -8.26
C VAL A 28 3.99 6.42 -7.84
N ALA A 29 5.03 5.61 -8.11
CA ALA A 29 6.43 6.00 -7.90
C ALA A 29 6.76 7.35 -8.55
N LYS A 30 6.38 7.57 -9.81
CA LYS A 30 6.58 8.86 -10.50
C LYS A 30 5.82 10.01 -9.86
N CYS A 31 4.62 9.77 -9.32
CA CYS A 31 3.84 10.78 -8.63
C CYS A 31 4.52 11.20 -7.32
N LEU A 32 4.96 10.23 -6.51
CA LEU A 32 5.70 10.46 -5.27
C LEU A 32 7.04 11.15 -5.54
N GLY A 33 7.81 10.67 -6.52
CA GLY A 33 9.10 11.25 -6.89
C GLY A 33 9.01 12.72 -7.34
N LYS A 34 8.00 13.06 -8.15
CA LYS A 34 7.76 14.47 -8.56
C LYS A 34 7.42 15.37 -7.38
N PHE A 35 6.71 14.84 -6.39
CA PHE A 35 6.42 15.58 -5.17
C PHE A 35 7.66 15.74 -4.27
N ALA A 36 8.45 14.67 -4.16
CA ALA A 36 9.60 14.57 -3.27
C ALA A 36 10.81 15.40 -3.73
N ALA A 37 11.12 15.36 -5.04
CA ALA A 37 12.33 15.95 -5.61
C ALA A 37 12.55 17.44 -5.24
N PRO A 38 11.59 18.38 -5.46
CA PRO A 38 11.79 19.78 -5.13
C PRO A 38 11.91 20.03 -3.61
N ARG A 39 11.47 19.08 -2.79
CA ARG A 39 11.46 19.17 -1.32
C ARG A 39 12.64 18.47 -0.67
N LYS A 40 13.54 17.86 -1.47
CA LYS A 40 14.64 17.00 -0.99
C LYS A 40 14.17 15.83 -0.11
N PHE A 41 12.94 15.37 -0.33
CA PHE A 41 12.42 14.16 0.30
C PHE A 41 12.92 12.91 -0.43
N ARG A 42 12.77 11.75 0.19
CA ARG A 42 13.24 10.48 -0.37
C ARG A 42 12.08 9.54 -0.63
N VAL A 43 12.12 8.89 -1.78
CA VAL A 43 11.20 7.81 -2.15
C VAL A 43 12.01 6.52 -2.26
N MET A 44 11.54 5.47 -1.61
CA MET A 44 12.10 4.12 -1.69
C MET A 44 10.99 3.19 -2.19
N ASP A 45 11.30 2.37 -3.19
CA ASP A 45 10.32 1.50 -3.85
C ASP A 45 10.66 0.02 -3.60
N ASN A 46 9.63 -0.82 -3.47
CA ASN A 46 9.71 -2.27 -3.26
C ASN A 46 10.60 -2.64 -2.07
N LEU A 47 10.26 -2.11 -0.90
CA LEU A 47 10.98 -2.41 0.33
C LEU A 47 10.45 -3.68 0.99
N GLU A 48 11.38 -4.42 1.58
CA GLU A 48 11.12 -5.60 2.40
C GLU A 48 11.90 -5.47 3.70
N ILE A 49 11.24 -5.69 4.83
CA ILE A 49 11.86 -5.72 6.16
C ILE A 49 11.36 -6.92 6.96
N GLU A 50 12.11 -7.33 7.98
CA GLU A 50 11.63 -8.32 8.94
C GLU A 50 10.64 -7.70 9.92
N GLY A 51 9.44 -8.28 9.97
CA GLY A 51 8.42 -8.03 10.98
C GLY A 51 8.31 -9.19 11.96
N ARG A 52 7.36 -9.08 12.90
CA ARG A 52 7.13 -10.09 13.95
C ARG A 52 6.77 -11.46 13.38
N ASP A 53 5.90 -11.48 12.37
CA ASP A 53 5.31 -12.70 11.80
C ASP A 53 6.00 -13.12 10.49
N GLY A 54 7.19 -12.57 10.21
CA GLY A 54 7.96 -12.81 9.00
C GLY A 54 8.19 -11.54 8.19
N LYS A 55 8.48 -11.71 6.89
CA LYS A 55 8.80 -10.61 5.99
C LYS A 55 7.56 -9.77 5.69
N CYS A 56 7.70 -8.45 5.82
CA CYS A 56 6.69 -7.48 5.42
C CYS A 56 7.20 -6.70 4.21
N THR A 57 6.33 -6.45 3.24
CA THR A 57 6.65 -5.68 2.04
C THR A 57 5.80 -4.43 1.92
N ILE A 58 6.36 -3.42 1.27
CA ILE A 58 5.65 -2.18 0.91
C ILE A 58 6.06 -1.74 -0.49
N ASP A 59 5.10 -1.28 -1.28
CA ASP A 59 5.37 -0.87 -2.66
C ASP A 59 6.15 0.44 -2.72
N HIS A 60 5.78 1.43 -1.90
CA HIS A 60 6.46 2.73 -1.85
C HIS A 60 6.54 3.29 -0.43
N VAL A 61 7.65 3.97 -0.14
CA VAL A 61 7.88 4.73 1.09
C VAL A 61 8.34 6.12 0.73
N LEU A 62 7.61 7.14 1.17
CA LEU A 62 8.01 8.53 1.06
C LEU A 62 8.42 9.04 2.44
N VAL A 63 9.68 9.46 2.57
CA VAL A 63 10.25 10.03 3.79
C VAL A 63 10.47 11.53 3.58
N GLY A 64 9.83 12.35 4.41
CA GLY A 64 9.92 13.80 4.33
C GLY A 64 9.94 14.46 5.70
N SER A 65 9.88 15.79 5.73
CA SER A 65 9.84 16.56 6.98
C SER A 65 8.59 16.25 7.81
N PHE A 66 7.52 15.72 7.21
CA PHE A 66 6.30 15.34 7.90
C PHE A 66 6.37 13.95 8.57
N GLY A 67 7.43 13.18 8.30
CA GLY A 67 7.55 11.79 8.73
C GLY A 67 7.64 10.81 7.57
N VAL A 68 6.94 9.67 7.69
CA VAL A 68 7.01 8.57 6.73
C VAL A 68 5.62 8.19 6.24
N LEU A 69 5.43 8.22 4.92
CA LEU A 69 4.22 7.75 4.25
C LEU A 69 4.48 6.41 3.58
N PHE A 70 3.74 5.39 4.00
CA PHE A 70 3.73 4.06 3.40
C PHE A 70 2.58 3.95 2.39
N VAL A 71 2.87 3.47 1.18
CA VAL A 71 1.89 3.37 0.10
C VAL A 71 1.96 1.97 -0.50
N ASN A 72 0.82 1.27 -0.49
CA ASN A 72 0.64 0.04 -1.26
C ASN A 72 -0.25 0.28 -2.47
N ASP A 73 0.08 -0.36 -3.58
CA ASP A 73 -0.61 -0.21 -4.84
C ASP A 73 -1.70 -1.26 -4.99
N LEU A 74 -2.91 -0.79 -5.24
CA LEU A 74 -4.00 -1.62 -5.70
C LEU A 74 -4.02 -1.63 -7.23
N THR A 75 -3.47 -2.70 -7.81
CA THR A 75 -3.26 -2.83 -9.25
C THR A 75 -4.37 -3.58 -9.98
N MET A 76 -5.16 -4.39 -9.26
CA MET A 76 -6.24 -5.14 -9.89
C MET A 76 -7.43 -4.22 -10.18
N ALA A 77 -7.89 -4.19 -11.43
CA ALA A 77 -9.00 -3.34 -11.83
C ALA A 77 -10.35 -3.99 -11.44
N GLY A 78 -11.21 -3.21 -10.80
CA GLY A 78 -12.55 -3.64 -10.40
C GLY A 78 -13.17 -2.70 -9.36
N ASP A 79 -14.39 -3.07 -8.97
CA ASP A 79 -15.15 -2.48 -7.87
C ASP A 79 -14.82 -3.23 -6.58
N TYR A 80 -14.48 -2.49 -5.54
CA TYR A 80 -14.01 -3.04 -4.27
C TYR A 80 -15.03 -2.83 -3.16
N THR A 81 -15.34 -3.91 -2.43
CA THR A 81 -16.20 -3.90 -1.25
C THR A 81 -15.49 -4.57 -0.07
N GLY A 82 -15.72 -4.05 1.14
CA GLY A 82 -15.12 -4.54 2.38
C GLY A 82 -15.00 -3.44 3.43
N ASN A 83 -14.16 -3.67 4.44
CA ASN A 83 -13.83 -2.67 5.46
C ASN A 83 -12.33 -2.62 5.79
N LEU A 84 -11.92 -1.67 6.63
CA LEU A 84 -10.50 -1.43 6.95
C LEU A 84 -9.81 -2.57 7.71
N VAL A 85 -10.56 -3.42 8.43
CA VAL A 85 -10.03 -4.42 9.36
C VAL A 85 -10.16 -5.86 8.85
N GLU A 86 -10.92 -6.06 7.77
CA GLU A 86 -10.99 -7.33 7.07
C GLU A 86 -9.66 -7.65 6.40
N GLY A 87 -9.19 -8.89 6.58
CA GLY A 87 -7.93 -9.36 5.96
C GLY A 87 -7.97 -9.36 4.44
N ASN A 88 -9.16 -9.36 3.84
CA ASN A 88 -9.35 -9.35 2.40
C ASN A 88 -10.49 -8.43 1.98
N TRP A 89 -10.32 -7.80 0.82
CA TRP A 89 -11.39 -7.10 0.11
C TRP A 89 -11.90 -7.92 -1.05
N ILE A 90 -13.20 -7.79 -1.33
CA ILE A 90 -13.81 -8.43 -2.48
C ILE A 90 -13.65 -7.52 -3.69
N CYS A 91 -13.19 -8.07 -4.80
CA CYS A 91 -13.11 -7.37 -6.06
C CYS A 91 -14.10 -7.98 -7.05
N SER A 92 -14.92 -7.11 -7.63
CA SER A 92 -15.94 -7.47 -8.62
C SER A 92 -15.81 -6.58 -9.85
N LYS A 93 -16.46 -6.97 -10.94
CA LYS A 93 -16.55 -6.14 -12.14
C LYS A 93 -17.97 -6.22 -12.66
N THR A 94 -18.64 -5.08 -12.68
CA THR A 94 -19.96 -4.96 -13.31
C THR A 94 -19.80 -4.71 -14.81
N ASN A 95 -20.34 -5.61 -15.64
CA ASN A 95 -20.47 -5.37 -17.07
C ASN A 95 -21.64 -4.41 -17.29
N ARG A 96 -21.34 -3.17 -17.69
CA ARG A 96 -22.36 -2.13 -17.89
C ARG A 96 -23.34 -2.41 -19.03
N GLN A 97 -23.00 -3.32 -19.94
CA GLN A 97 -23.87 -3.69 -21.05
C GLN A 97 -25.08 -4.50 -20.58
N ASP A 98 -24.86 -5.40 -19.62
CA ASP A 98 -25.82 -6.43 -19.22
C ASP A 98 -26.18 -6.35 -17.72
N ASP A 99 -25.62 -5.37 -16.99
CA ASP A 99 -25.69 -5.19 -15.53
C ASP A 99 -25.27 -6.40 -14.69
N ILE A 100 -24.55 -7.35 -15.30
CA ILE A 100 -24.06 -8.55 -14.62
C ILE A 100 -22.79 -8.19 -13.84
N THR A 101 -22.83 -8.41 -12.52
CA THR A 101 -21.68 -8.25 -11.64
C THR A 101 -20.96 -9.58 -11.45
N THR A 102 -19.74 -9.68 -11.95
CA THR A 102 -18.90 -10.87 -11.80
C THR A 102 -17.88 -10.64 -10.69
N ARG A 103 -17.90 -11.50 -9.66
CA ARG A 103 -16.83 -11.53 -8.65
C ARG A 103 -15.53 -11.98 -9.32
N LEU A 104 -14.53 -11.11 -9.32
CA LEU A 104 -13.20 -11.41 -9.85
C LEU A 104 -12.34 -12.19 -8.85
N GLY A 105 -12.57 -11.95 -7.55
CA GLY A 105 -11.89 -12.69 -6.50
C GLY A 105 -11.84 -11.95 -5.17
N SER A 106 -10.84 -12.33 -4.39
CA SER A 106 -10.47 -11.72 -3.11
C SER A 106 -9.07 -11.14 -3.27
N VAL A 107 -8.85 -9.92 -2.81
CA VAL A 107 -7.52 -9.30 -2.73
C VAL A 107 -7.19 -9.12 -1.27
N GLU A 108 -5.97 -9.47 -0.87
CA GLU A 108 -5.48 -9.13 0.46
C GLU A 108 -5.62 -7.63 0.68
N ASN A 109 -6.06 -7.23 1.87
CA ASN A 109 -6.26 -5.83 2.20
C ASN A 109 -4.91 -5.09 2.20
N PRO A 110 -4.63 -4.23 1.19
CA PRO A 110 -3.30 -3.61 1.04
C PRO A 110 -2.99 -2.64 2.18
N LEU A 111 -4.03 -2.12 2.87
CA LEU A 111 -3.87 -1.27 4.04
C LEU A 111 -3.41 -2.06 5.27
N MET A 112 -3.87 -3.30 5.44
CA MET A 112 -3.39 -4.17 6.52
C MET A 112 -1.92 -4.53 6.31
N ALA A 113 -1.54 -4.89 5.08
CA ALA A 113 -0.14 -5.13 4.74
C ALA A 113 0.73 -3.88 5.01
N ALA A 114 0.25 -2.69 4.62
CA ALA A 114 0.96 -1.44 4.87
C ALA A 114 1.10 -1.14 6.38
N ARG A 115 0.06 -1.39 7.18
CA ARG A 115 0.10 -1.23 8.65
C ARG A 115 1.01 -2.24 9.34
N ALA A 116 1.08 -3.47 8.83
CA ALA A 116 2.04 -4.46 9.31
C ALA A 116 3.48 -3.99 9.04
N PHE A 117 3.74 -3.46 7.84
CA PHE A 117 5.02 -2.85 7.50
C PHE A 117 5.32 -1.64 8.39
N GLU A 118 4.34 -0.76 8.63
CA GLU A 118 4.50 0.41 9.52
C GLU A 118 4.92 -0.02 10.93
N ALA A 119 4.28 -1.05 11.49
CA ALA A 119 4.63 -1.58 12.81
C ALA A 119 6.06 -2.14 12.84
N ALA A 120 6.46 -2.88 11.79
CA ALA A 120 7.82 -3.39 11.65
C ALA A 120 8.85 -2.26 11.47
N ALA A 121 8.54 -1.24 10.66
CA ALA A 121 9.39 -0.07 10.44
C ALA A 121 9.59 0.72 11.75
N ARG A 122 8.52 0.89 12.54
CA ARG A 122 8.58 1.52 13.86
C ARG A 122 9.50 0.76 14.82
N ALA A 123 9.37 -0.56 14.87
CA ALA A 123 10.24 -1.41 15.68
C ALA A 123 11.70 -1.31 15.23
N LEU A 124 11.94 -1.33 13.92
CA LEU A 124 13.28 -1.25 13.33
C LEU A 124 13.97 0.08 13.62
N LEU A 125 13.27 1.21 13.45
CA LEU A 125 13.80 2.53 13.81
C LEU A 125 14.12 2.64 15.30
N THR A 126 13.23 2.12 16.15
CA THR A 126 13.43 2.12 17.61
C THR A 126 14.66 1.29 18.00
N ALA A 127 14.82 0.09 17.44
CA ALA A 127 15.99 -0.76 17.68
C ALA A 127 17.30 -0.09 17.25
N ASN A 128 17.26 0.73 16.19
CA ASN A 128 18.39 1.49 15.68
C ASN A 128 18.56 2.87 16.32
N LYS A 129 17.81 3.17 17.40
CA LYS A 129 17.85 4.44 18.15
C LYS A 129 17.58 5.67 17.27
N VAL A 130 16.79 5.50 16.22
CA VAL A 130 16.30 6.60 15.38
C VAL A 130 15.01 7.12 16.00
N ALA A 131 14.92 8.44 16.20
CA ALA A 131 13.69 9.06 16.67
C ALA A 131 12.53 8.65 15.76
N CYS A 132 11.47 8.07 16.34
CA CYS A 132 10.38 7.55 15.55
C CYS A 132 9.53 8.70 15.00
N PRO A 133 9.53 8.94 13.68
CA PRO A 133 8.71 9.99 13.09
C PRO A 133 7.22 9.62 13.13
N ALA A 134 6.36 10.61 12.85
CA ALA A 134 4.98 10.32 12.49
C ALA A 134 4.93 9.41 11.25
N MET A 135 3.96 8.48 11.23
CA MET A 135 3.81 7.52 10.14
C MET A 135 2.35 7.43 9.71
N GLU A 136 2.11 7.29 8.42
CA GLU A 136 0.78 7.06 7.86
C GLU A 136 0.84 6.02 6.75
N SER A 137 -0.19 5.17 6.68
CA SER A 137 -0.30 4.10 5.70
C SER A 137 -1.53 4.33 4.82
N ILE A 138 -1.34 4.35 3.50
CA ILE A 138 -2.40 4.58 2.51
C ILE A 138 -2.35 3.55 1.38
N VAL A 139 -3.41 3.52 0.58
CA VAL A 139 -3.54 2.67 -0.60
C VAL A 139 -3.66 3.53 -1.85
N ALA A 140 -2.80 3.30 -2.84
CA ALA A 140 -2.85 3.95 -4.13
C ALA A 140 -3.59 3.08 -5.16
N VAL A 141 -4.73 3.56 -5.62
CA VAL A 141 -5.51 2.94 -6.69
C VAL A 141 -4.93 3.37 -8.04
N THR A 142 -4.40 2.40 -8.77
CA THR A 142 -3.66 2.69 -10.02
C THR A 142 -4.55 2.66 -11.27
N HIS A 143 -5.69 1.97 -11.21
CA HIS A 143 -6.65 1.90 -12.31
C HIS A 143 -7.60 3.09 -12.38
N LYS A 144 -8.08 3.39 -13.60
CA LYS A 144 -8.98 4.53 -13.86
C LYS A 144 -10.47 4.22 -13.62
N LYS A 145 -10.86 2.95 -13.58
CA LYS A 145 -12.27 2.49 -13.57
C LYS A 145 -12.51 1.51 -12.43
N GLY A 146 -13.32 1.90 -11.46
CA GLY A 146 -13.68 1.07 -10.31
C GLY A 146 -14.23 1.95 -9.19
N SER A 147 -15.27 1.48 -8.52
CA SER A 147 -15.88 2.11 -7.36
C SER A 147 -15.30 1.51 -6.08
N PHE A 148 -15.11 2.33 -5.06
CA PHE A 148 -14.58 1.92 -3.77
C PHE A 148 -15.67 2.09 -2.72
N PHE A 149 -16.22 0.97 -2.27
CA PHE A 149 -17.17 0.89 -1.18
C PHE A 149 -16.51 0.22 0.02
N ILE A 150 -15.36 0.76 0.43
CA ILE A 150 -14.67 0.31 1.64
C ILE A 150 -15.06 1.24 2.78
N THR A 151 -15.80 0.72 3.76
CA THR A 151 -16.26 1.52 4.91
C THR A 151 -15.05 2.06 5.68
N GLY A 152 -15.00 3.39 5.86
CA GLY A 152 -13.91 4.07 6.58
C GLY A 152 -12.65 4.38 5.75
N SER A 153 -12.58 4.01 4.47
CA SER A 153 -11.34 4.17 3.67
C SER A 153 -11.21 5.48 2.91
N LYS A 154 -12.21 6.37 2.99
CA LYS A 154 -12.32 7.57 2.14
C LYS A 154 -11.06 8.44 2.20
N ASP A 155 -10.37 8.44 3.34
CA ASP A 155 -9.16 9.22 3.58
C ASP A 155 -7.87 8.39 3.55
N LEU A 156 -7.95 7.11 3.20
CA LEU A 156 -6.83 6.16 3.17
C LEU A 156 -6.65 5.48 1.81
N THR A 157 -7.55 5.72 0.85
CA THR A 157 -7.51 5.12 -0.48
C THR A 157 -7.60 6.20 -1.56
N PHE A 158 -6.58 6.26 -2.42
CA PHE A 158 -6.42 7.38 -3.35
C PHE A 158 -6.15 6.89 -4.77
N ASN A 159 -6.93 7.37 -5.73
CA ASN A 159 -6.50 7.27 -7.13
C ASN A 159 -5.37 8.29 -7.39
N LEU A 160 -4.69 8.20 -8.53
CA LEU A 160 -3.57 9.12 -8.84
C LEU A 160 -3.91 10.62 -8.77
N ARG A 161 -5.16 11.01 -9.07
CA ARG A 161 -5.59 12.42 -8.97
C ARG A 161 -5.74 12.82 -7.50
N THR A 162 -6.46 12.02 -6.71
CA THR A 162 -6.69 12.31 -5.30
C THR A 162 -5.42 12.15 -4.47
N LEU A 163 -4.51 11.25 -4.85
CA LEU A 163 -3.18 11.10 -4.25
C LEU A 163 -2.36 12.38 -4.44
N ARG A 164 -2.35 12.94 -5.65
CA ARG A 164 -1.67 14.22 -5.90
C ARG A 164 -2.30 15.34 -5.07
N SER A 165 -3.63 15.38 -4.95
CA SER A 165 -4.31 16.36 -4.10
C SER A 165 -3.90 16.19 -2.65
N TYR A 166 -3.93 14.97 -2.13
CA TYR A 166 -3.52 14.63 -0.77
C TYR A 166 -2.08 15.09 -0.47
N LEU A 167 -1.12 14.76 -1.34
CA LEU A 167 0.28 15.16 -1.16
C LEU A 167 0.46 16.69 -1.10
N ASN A 168 -0.33 17.46 -1.87
CA ASN A 168 -0.17 18.92 -1.89
C ASN A 168 -1.01 19.65 -0.83
N ASN A 169 -2.10 19.05 -0.35
CA ASN A 169 -3.09 19.75 0.46
C ASN A 169 -3.29 19.16 1.87
N SER A 170 -2.77 17.95 2.15
CA SER A 170 -2.91 17.32 3.46
C SER A 170 -2.14 18.11 4.52
N ALA A 171 -2.82 18.51 5.59
CA ALA A 171 -2.21 19.19 6.73
C ALA A 171 -1.10 18.33 7.38
N TRP A 172 -1.25 17.00 7.35
CA TRP A 172 -0.22 16.08 7.84
C TRP A 172 1.05 16.18 7.00
N ILE A 173 0.94 16.16 5.66
CA ILE A 173 2.09 16.28 4.74
C ILE A 173 2.78 17.66 4.84
N GLN A 174 2.04 18.71 5.19
CA GLN A 174 2.62 20.06 5.35
C GLN A 174 3.35 20.25 6.70
N LYS A 175 3.35 19.25 7.59
CA LYS A 175 4.11 19.34 8.84
C LYS A 175 5.61 19.45 8.58
N ASN A 176 6.26 20.22 9.43
CA ASN A 176 7.71 20.38 9.43
C ASN A 176 8.29 19.85 10.75
N GLU A 177 8.33 18.53 10.87
CA GLU A 177 8.97 17.83 11.97
C GLU A 177 10.48 17.71 11.72
N LYS A 178 11.27 17.59 12.78
CA LYS A 178 12.72 17.39 12.69
C LYS A 178 13.05 15.92 12.41
N VAL A 179 12.72 15.47 11.21
CA VAL A 179 12.99 14.10 10.75
C VAL A 179 14.38 14.03 10.13
N ASP A 180 15.22 13.12 10.63
CA ASP A 180 16.48 12.77 9.98
C ASP A 180 16.19 11.83 8.79
N ILE A 181 15.88 12.44 7.64
CA ILE A 181 15.45 11.73 6.43
C ILE A 181 16.48 10.68 6.01
N ASP A 182 17.77 11.04 6.03
CA ASP A 182 18.84 10.14 5.59
C ASP A 182 19.00 8.96 6.53
N ARG A 183 18.95 9.20 7.85
CA ARG A 183 19.05 8.11 8.83
C ARG A 183 17.84 7.18 8.78
N VAL A 184 16.63 7.72 8.63
CA VAL A 184 15.41 6.92 8.44
C VAL A 184 15.54 6.05 7.18
N CYS A 185 15.94 6.64 6.05
CA CYS A 185 16.13 5.89 4.80
C CYS A 185 17.21 4.80 4.93
N LYS A 186 18.33 5.09 5.60
CA LYS A 186 19.40 4.10 5.82
C LYS A 186 18.90 2.89 6.63
N VAL A 187 18.11 3.13 7.67
CA VAL A 187 17.59 2.05 8.53
C VAL A 187 16.50 1.25 7.81
N LEU A 188 15.58 1.90 7.10
CA LEU A 188 14.49 1.21 6.41
C LEU A 188 14.93 0.50 5.11
N GLY A 189 15.91 1.05 4.39
CA GLY A 189 16.32 0.59 3.07
C GLY A 189 17.59 -0.25 3.02
N GLY A 190 18.03 -0.78 4.17
CA GLY A 190 19.32 -1.43 4.39
C GLY A 190 19.96 -2.12 3.18
N LYS A 191 20.82 -1.38 2.48
CA LYS A 191 22.02 -1.89 1.81
C LYS A 191 23.15 -0.91 2.11
N GLU A 192 24.16 -1.38 2.84
CA GLU A 192 25.51 -0.81 2.78
C GLU A 192 26.19 -1.28 1.48
#